data_AF-A0A3B5JZR2-F1
#
_entry.id   AF-A0A3B5JZR2-F1
#
_cell.length_a   1.000
_cell.length_b   1.000
_cell.length_c   1.000
_cell.angle_alpha   90.00
_cell.angle_beta   90.00
_cell.angle_gamma   90.00
#
_symmetry.space_group_name_H-M   'P 1'
#
loop_
_entity.id
_entity.type
_entity.pdbx_description
1 polymer ?
#
loop_
_entity_poly.entity_id
_entity_poly.type
_entity_poly.pdbx_seq_one_letter_code
_entity_poly.pdbx_strand_id
1 'polypeptide(L)'
;MEVGFTVNDTLMRFYTQCARLVQEVDKNTSALVEIDKFHNGSDMMRVREKILHPSLSITFYLLSADMAETAFYFCAYEFTIRTENSPWCQLFDEEGAKVMEYASDLREFWKRGYGYDIDRKASCVLFHDLFDRLNKAATENRSGQKVTEAVTVQVGHAETLLPLLTLLGFFKDNNRLTSNNYAAQTRRSFRTSLMMPYAANLVLVLYDCGDDDLRLQPLLNEKRVDFPGLTTQKASMPRFQDVKELYRELLQGCDFESECRLFRAPAEG
;
A
#
# COMPACT_ATOMS: atom_id res chain seq x y z
N MET A 1 -7.02 8.17 -30.94
CA MET A 1 -7.97 7.15 -30.44
C MET A 1 -8.21 7.48 -28.99
N GLU A 2 -9.36 8.05 -28.66
CA GLU A 2 -9.74 8.29 -27.27
C GLU A 2 -10.14 6.95 -26.66
N VAL A 3 -9.45 6.57 -25.58
CA VAL A 3 -9.84 5.41 -24.79
C VAL A 3 -10.97 5.87 -23.87
N GLY A 4 -12.18 5.34 -24.08
CA GLY A 4 -13.30 5.63 -23.18
C GLY A 4 -12.98 5.14 -21.76
N PHE A 5 -13.39 5.91 -20.74
CA PHE A 5 -13.22 5.54 -19.34
C PHE A 5 -14.53 5.71 -18.58
N THR A 6 -14.68 4.94 -17.50
CA THR A 6 -15.80 5.04 -16.56
C THR A 6 -15.24 5.37 -15.18
N VAL A 7 -15.84 6.35 -14.51
CA VAL A 7 -15.49 6.68 -13.12
C VAL A 7 -16.29 5.80 -12.18
N ASN A 8 -15.61 5.08 -11.30
CA ASN A 8 -16.22 4.23 -10.27
C ASN A 8 -15.54 4.46 -8.92
N ASP A 9 -15.99 5.47 -8.20
CA ASP A 9 -15.40 5.86 -6.91
C ASP A 9 -15.70 4.86 -5.77
N THR A 10 -16.79 4.11 -5.85
CA THR A 10 -17.07 3.05 -4.85
C THR A 10 -16.03 1.94 -4.92
N LEU A 11 -15.54 1.64 -6.12
CA LEU A 11 -14.49 0.65 -6.35
C LEU A 11 -13.07 1.21 -6.14
N MET A 12 -12.79 2.42 -6.65
CA MET A 12 -11.42 2.96 -6.68
C MET A 12 -11.08 3.88 -5.52
N ARG A 13 -12.08 4.41 -4.80
CA ARG A 13 -11.91 5.31 -3.65
C ARG A 13 -12.58 4.79 -2.38
N PHE A 14 -12.68 3.46 -2.24
CA PHE A 14 -13.31 2.76 -1.10
C PHE A 14 -12.83 3.28 0.26
N TYR A 15 -11.57 3.70 0.37
CA TYR A 15 -10.95 4.19 1.61
C TYR A 15 -11.59 5.48 2.12
N THR A 16 -12.21 6.28 1.25
CA THR A 16 -12.97 7.47 1.63
C THR A 16 -14.40 7.17 2.07
N GLN A 17 -14.94 6.03 1.64
CA GLN A 17 -16.33 5.62 1.89
C GLN A 17 -16.45 4.65 3.06
N CYS A 18 -15.34 4.04 3.49
CA CYS A 18 -15.29 3.15 4.63
C CYS A 18 -15.40 3.91 5.95
N ALA A 19 -16.62 4.03 6.48
CA ALA A 19 -16.89 4.83 7.69
C ALA A 19 -16.04 4.40 8.89
N ARG A 20 -15.86 3.08 9.09
CA ARG A 20 -15.02 2.54 10.15
C ARG A 20 -13.55 2.94 10.03
N LEU A 21 -12.95 2.81 8.85
CA LEU A 21 -11.57 3.27 8.60
C LEU A 21 -11.42 4.77 8.92
N VAL A 22 -12.36 5.57 8.44
CA VAL A 22 -12.32 7.03 8.63
C VAL A 22 -12.40 7.41 10.12
N GLN A 23 -13.28 6.75 10.88
CA GLN A 23 -13.50 7.10 12.29
C GLN A 23 -12.48 6.47 13.23
N GLU A 24 -12.18 5.17 13.06
CA GLU A 24 -11.32 4.42 13.98
C GLU A 24 -9.83 4.66 13.73
N VAL A 25 -9.44 5.11 12.53
CA VAL A 25 -8.04 5.32 12.14
C VAL A 25 -7.79 6.77 11.72
N ASP A 26 -8.39 7.25 10.63
CA ASP A 26 -8.00 8.56 10.06
C ASP A 26 -8.25 9.75 10.98
N LYS A 27 -9.35 9.71 11.75
CA LYS A 27 -9.73 10.75 12.72
C LYS A 27 -9.28 10.44 14.14
N ASN A 28 -8.68 9.27 14.37
CA ASN A 28 -8.30 8.81 15.70
C ASN A 28 -6.81 9.02 15.93
N THR A 29 -6.45 10.07 16.67
CA THR A 29 -5.05 10.36 17.00
C THR A 29 -4.37 9.21 17.75
N SER A 30 -5.12 8.47 18.57
CA SER A 30 -4.57 7.30 19.28
C SER A 30 -4.16 6.18 18.33
N ALA A 31 -4.82 6.06 17.18
CA ALA A 31 -4.47 5.09 16.15
C ALA A 31 -3.19 5.47 15.39
N LEU A 32 -2.82 6.74 15.42
CA LEU A 32 -1.67 7.30 14.70
C LEU A 32 -0.50 7.66 15.61
N VAL A 33 -0.56 7.25 16.88
CA VAL A 33 0.41 7.62 17.93
C VAL A 33 1.85 7.24 17.60
N GLU A 34 2.08 6.18 16.81
CA GLU A 34 3.44 5.79 16.42
C GLU A 34 4.07 6.81 15.47
N ILE A 35 3.28 7.49 14.64
CA ILE A 35 3.78 8.57 13.77
C ILE A 35 4.25 9.74 14.64
N ASP A 36 3.43 10.18 15.59
CA ASP A 36 3.75 11.28 16.50
C ASP A 36 4.97 10.98 17.37
N LYS A 37 5.08 9.74 17.88
CA LYS A 37 6.25 9.30 18.65
C LYS A 37 7.51 9.30 17.79
N PHE A 38 7.44 8.87 16.54
CA PHE A 38 8.60 8.86 15.64
C PHE A 38 9.06 10.27 15.29
N HIS A 39 8.12 11.18 15.01
CA HIS A 39 8.41 12.60 14.76
C HIS A 39 9.15 13.27 15.93
N ASN A 40 8.81 12.86 17.15
CA ASN A 40 9.44 13.32 18.39
C ASN A 40 10.62 12.43 18.84
N GLY A 41 10.99 11.43 18.05
CA GLY A 41 12.04 10.46 18.37
C GLY A 41 13.45 10.94 18.03
N SER A 42 14.46 10.26 18.57
CA SER A 42 15.87 10.63 18.39
C SER A 42 16.34 10.59 16.93
N ASP A 43 15.79 9.67 16.13
CA ASP A 43 16.13 9.57 14.71
C ASP A 43 15.72 10.83 13.94
N MET A 44 14.48 11.32 14.16
CA MET A 44 14.00 12.53 13.52
C MET A 44 14.65 13.80 14.08
N MET A 45 14.96 13.83 15.38
CA MET A 45 15.75 14.92 15.97
C MET A 45 17.12 15.05 15.28
N ARG A 46 17.81 13.93 15.05
CA ARG A 46 19.11 13.92 14.37
C ARG A 46 19.02 14.42 12.92
N VAL A 47 17.94 14.11 12.19
CA VAL A 47 17.70 14.67 10.86
C VAL A 47 17.56 16.20 10.93
N ARG A 48 16.74 16.70 11.86
CA ARG A 48 16.51 18.14 12.04
C ARG A 48 17.80 18.88 12.41
N GLU A 49 18.62 18.33 13.29
CA GLU A 49 19.94 18.88 13.64
C GLU A 49 20.85 18.99 12.42
N LYS A 50 20.87 17.95 11.57
CA LYS A 50 21.65 17.95 10.33
C LYS A 50 21.15 18.91 9.27
N ILE A 51 19.85 19.20 9.19
CA ILE A 51 19.32 20.21 8.25
C ILE A 51 19.78 21.62 8.65
N LEU A 52 19.94 21.88 9.96
CA LEU A 52 20.30 23.20 10.48
C LEU A 52 21.80 23.49 10.37
N HIS A 53 22.64 22.48 10.57
CA HIS A 53 24.10 22.62 10.62
C HIS A 53 24.75 23.20 9.34
N PRO A 54 24.24 23.00 8.11
CA PRO A 54 24.88 23.50 6.88
C PRO A 54 24.23 24.76 6.27
N SER A 55 22.94 25.06 6.52
CA SER A 55 22.16 25.83 5.53
C SER A 55 21.27 26.97 6.05
N LEU A 56 20.94 27.04 7.35
CA LEU A 56 19.89 27.95 7.81
C LEU A 56 20.26 28.59 9.16
N SER A 57 20.33 29.92 9.21
CA SER A 57 20.42 30.70 10.47
C SER A 57 19.08 30.70 11.22
N ILE A 58 18.47 29.53 11.39
CA ILE A 58 17.16 29.32 12.01
C ILE A 58 17.36 28.62 13.35
N THR A 59 16.59 29.02 14.35
CA THR A 59 16.56 28.37 15.66
C THR A 59 15.99 26.96 15.55
N PHE A 60 16.65 25.96 16.12
CA PHE A 60 16.23 24.53 16.08
C PHE A 60 14.75 24.29 16.38
N TYR A 61 14.19 25.00 17.37
CA TYR A 61 12.80 24.86 17.78
C TYR A 61 11.78 25.27 16.69
N LEU A 62 12.19 26.01 15.68
CA LEU A 62 11.32 26.43 14.57
C LEU A 62 11.24 25.39 13.46
N LEU A 63 12.20 24.46 13.36
CA LEU A 63 12.17 23.40 12.36
C LEU A 63 11.44 22.19 12.92
N SER A 64 10.15 21.99 12.62
CA SER A 64 9.41 20.79 13.06
C SER A 64 9.76 19.54 12.22
N ALA A 65 9.36 18.35 12.67
CA ALA A 65 9.44 17.13 11.86
C ALA A 65 8.65 17.26 10.54
N ASP A 66 7.46 17.85 10.59
CA ASP A 66 6.64 18.09 9.40
C ASP A 66 7.33 19.04 8.39
N MET A 67 8.09 20.03 8.87
CA MET A 67 8.88 20.89 8.00
C MET A 67 10.05 20.13 7.35
N ALA A 68 10.70 19.22 8.09
CA ALA A 68 11.72 18.35 7.53
C ALA A 68 11.11 17.40 6.47
N GLU A 69 9.96 16.80 6.73
CA GLU A 69 9.21 16.01 5.72
C GLU A 69 8.85 16.84 4.50
N THR A 70 8.35 18.06 4.71
CA THR A 70 7.99 18.97 3.61
C THR A 70 9.20 19.31 2.75
N ALA A 71 10.35 19.59 3.36
CA ALA A 71 11.60 19.84 2.63
C ALA A 71 12.05 18.61 1.83
N PHE A 72 11.93 17.41 2.41
CA PHE A 72 12.23 16.15 1.73
C PHE A 72 11.30 15.93 0.52
N TYR A 73 10.00 16.18 0.66
CA TYR A 73 9.06 16.06 -0.45
C TYR A 73 9.24 17.15 -1.51
N PHE A 74 9.67 18.37 -1.16
CA PHE A 74 10.02 19.38 -2.18
C PHE A 74 11.15 18.89 -3.08
N CYS A 75 12.20 18.28 -2.51
CA CYS A 75 13.23 17.62 -3.30
C CYS A 75 12.62 16.57 -4.25
N ALA A 76 11.78 15.67 -3.74
CA ALA A 76 11.16 14.62 -4.55
C ALA A 76 10.25 15.19 -5.66
N TYR A 77 9.44 16.19 -5.37
CA TYR A 77 8.53 16.82 -6.34
C TYR A 77 9.27 17.60 -7.42
N GLU A 78 10.27 18.40 -7.06
CA GLU A 78 11.05 19.16 -8.05
C GLU A 78 11.85 18.22 -8.95
N PHE A 79 12.42 17.15 -8.38
CA PHE A 79 13.08 16.13 -9.18
C PHE A 79 12.11 15.45 -10.15
N THR A 80 10.94 15.04 -9.69
CA THR A 80 9.97 14.30 -10.52
C THR A 80 9.27 15.15 -11.57
N ILE A 81 8.96 16.41 -11.26
CA ILE A 81 8.23 17.32 -12.16
C ILE A 81 9.17 18.05 -13.11
N ARG A 82 10.34 18.48 -12.61
CA ARG A 82 11.27 19.35 -13.36
C ARG A 82 12.57 18.66 -13.76
N THR A 83 12.83 17.44 -13.28
CA THR A 83 14.12 16.77 -13.44
C THR A 83 15.28 17.58 -12.82
N GLU A 84 14.98 18.34 -11.76
CA GLU A 84 15.95 19.19 -11.08
C GLU A 84 16.42 18.53 -9.77
N ASN A 85 17.74 18.44 -9.58
CA ASN A 85 18.30 18.14 -8.26
C ASN A 85 18.37 19.45 -7.47
N SER A 86 17.30 19.75 -6.75
CA SER A 86 17.15 21.06 -6.12
C SER A 86 17.94 21.19 -4.81
N PRO A 87 18.19 22.42 -4.34
CA PRO A 87 18.87 22.63 -3.05
C PRO A 87 18.19 21.95 -1.87
N TRP A 88 16.89 21.67 -1.94
CA TRP A 88 16.18 20.89 -0.92
C TRP A 88 16.76 19.48 -0.74
N CYS A 89 17.22 18.85 -1.83
CA CYS A 89 17.84 17.54 -1.78
C CYS A 89 19.18 17.56 -1.02
N GLN A 90 19.88 18.69 -1.01
CA GLN A 90 21.17 18.84 -0.31
C GLN A 90 21.02 18.95 1.21
N LEU A 91 19.80 19.13 1.71
CA LEU A 91 19.52 19.14 3.15
C LEU A 91 19.57 17.75 3.79
N PHE A 92 19.57 16.68 2.98
CA PHE A 92 19.52 15.31 3.44
C PHE A 92 20.72 14.51 2.90
N ASP A 93 21.45 13.88 3.82
CA ASP A 93 22.36 12.80 3.45
C ASP A 93 21.59 11.47 3.33
N GLU A 94 22.27 10.42 2.87
CA GLU A 94 21.64 9.11 2.67
C GLU A 94 21.01 8.56 3.97
N GLU A 95 21.68 8.76 5.10
CA GLU A 95 21.17 8.31 6.40
C GLU A 95 19.93 9.11 6.83
N GLY A 96 19.90 10.42 6.59
CA GLY A 96 18.72 11.24 6.80
C GLY A 96 17.57 10.82 5.88
N ALA A 97 17.85 10.57 4.60
CA ALA A 97 16.86 10.10 3.64
C ALA A 97 16.25 8.73 4.04
N LYS A 98 17.03 7.80 4.59
CA LYS A 98 16.52 6.52 5.13
C LYS A 98 15.58 6.72 6.32
N VAL A 99 15.83 7.71 7.16
CA VAL A 99 14.93 8.09 8.27
C VAL A 99 13.63 8.68 7.73
N MET A 100 13.69 9.55 6.71
CA MET A 100 12.50 10.10 6.04
C MET A 100 11.68 9.02 5.35
N GLU A 101 12.33 8.07 4.69
CA GLU A 101 11.67 6.90 4.09
C GLU A 101 10.95 6.07 5.16
N TYR A 102 11.60 5.82 6.31
CA TYR A 102 10.95 5.11 7.41
C TYR A 102 9.77 5.89 8.00
N ALA A 103 9.84 7.22 8.09
CA ALA A 103 8.71 8.05 8.51
C ALA A 103 7.50 7.87 7.58
N SER A 104 7.73 7.92 6.26
CA SER A 104 6.71 7.66 5.24
C SER A 104 6.15 6.24 5.35
N ASP A 105 7.01 5.23 5.51
CA ASP A 105 6.59 3.84 5.68
C ASP A 105 5.75 3.65 6.94
N LEU A 106 6.14 4.26 8.05
CA LEU A 106 5.41 4.18 9.30
C LEU A 106 4.02 4.82 9.15
N ARG A 107 3.93 5.99 8.50
CA ARG A 107 2.66 6.65 8.20
C ARG A 107 1.72 5.74 7.42
N GLU A 108 2.18 5.18 6.31
CA GLU A 108 1.36 4.33 5.46
C GLU A 108 1.05 2.97 6.10
N PHE A 109 1.98 2.41 6.88
CA PHE A 109 1.76 1.19 7.65
C PHE A 109 0.55 1.33 8.57
N TRP A 110 0.48 2.43 9.33
CA TRP A 110 -0.56 2.67 10.34
C TRP A 110 -1.86 3.27 9.79
N LYS A 111 -1.84 3.84 8.58
CA LYS A 111 -3.04 4.40 7.95
C LYS A 111 -3.71 3.48 6.94
N ARG A 112 -2.93 2.70 6.18
CA ARG A 112 -3.40 2.00 4.96
C ARG A 112 -2.86 0.57 4.82
N GLY A 113 -1.90 0.19 5.68
CA GLY A 113 -1.16 -1.06 5.57
C GLY A 113 -1.56 -2.11 6.60
N TYR A 114 -0.59 -2.49 7.44
CA TYR A 114 -0.71 -3.56 8.44
C TYR A 114 -0.94 -3.03 9.88
N GLY A 115 -1.22 -1.74 10.03
CA GLY A 115 -1.52 -1.10 11.32
C GLY A 115 -2.77 -1.69 11.95
N TYR A 116 -3.87 -1.67 11.21
CA TYR A 116 -5.16 -2.20 11.65
C TYR A 116 -5.76 -3.12 10.60
N ASP A 117 -6.61 -4.04 11.07
CA ASP A 117 -7.26 -4.99 10.17
C ASP A 117 -8.17 -4.28 9.15
N ILE A 118 -8.83 -3.20 9.57
CA ILE A 118 -9.70 -2.39 8.71
C ILE A 118 -8.93 -1.67 7.59
N ASP A 119 -7.65 -1.34 7.77
CA ASP A 119 -6.83 -0.62 6.78
C ASP A 119 -6.80 -1.38 5.45
N ARG A 120 -6.52 -2.69 5.54
CA ARG A 120 -6.49 -3.60 4.38
C ARG A 120 -7.89 -4.07 3.98
N LYS A 121 -8.79 -4.34 4.93
CA LYS A 121 -10.15 -4.84 4.64
C LYS A 121 -11.06 -3.79 4.00
N ALA A 122 -10.75 -2.51 4.11
CA ALA A 122 -11.41 -1.49 3.30
C ALA A 122 -11.33 -1.79 1.79
N SER A 123 -10.31 -2.55 1.34
CA SER A 123 -10.16 -2.96 -0.06
C SER A 123 -10.94 -4.22 -0.46
N CYS A 124 -11.77 -4.80 0.41
CA CYS A 124 -12.58 -5.99 0.10
C CYS A 124 -13.33 -5.85 -1.23
N VAL A 125 -13.94 -4.69 -1.50
CA VAL A 125 -14.69 -4.44 -2.75
C VAL A 125 -13.81 -4.57 -3.99
N LEU A 126 -12.57 -4.07 -3.94
CA LEU A 126 -11.62 -4.16 -5.04
C LEU A 126 -11.05 -5.58 -5.18
N PHE A 127 -10.80 -6.25 -4.06
CA PHE A 127 -10.37 -7.65 -4.03
C PHE A 127 -11.42 -8.56 -4.69
N HIS A 128 -12.70 -8.38 -4.37
CA HIS A 128 -13.78 -9.16 -4.97
C HIS A 128 -13.96 -8.87 -6.47
N ASP A 129 -14.01 -7.60 -6.90
CA ASP A 129 -14.10 -7.26 -8.32
C ASP A 129 -12.96 -7.90 -9.15
N LEU A 130 -11.73 -7.86 -8.61
CA LEU A 130 -10.57 -8.48 -9.23
C LEU A 130 -10.73 -9.99 -9.39
N PHE A 131 -11.12 -10.72 -8.33
CA PHE A 131 -11.27 -12.18 -8.41
C PHE A 131 -12.50 -12.60 -9.22
N ASP A 132 -13.57 -11.83 -9.21
CA ASP A 132 -14.77 -12.08 -10.01
C ASP A 132 -14.47 -11.99 -11.51
N ARG A 133 -13.67 -10.99 -11.92
CA ARG A 133 -13.17 -10.88 -13.31
C ARG A 133 -12.30 -12.06 -13.70
N LEU A 134 -11.36 -12.46 -12.84
CA LEU A 134 -10.51 -13.64 -13.09
C LEU A 134 -11.34 -14.92 -13.19
N ASN A 135 -12.33 -15.10 -12.31
CA ASN A 135 -13.24 -16.26 -12.33
C ASN A 135 -14.10 -16.28 -13.59
N LYS A 136 -14.61 -15.14 -14.03
CA LYS A 136 -15.37 -15.01 -15.26
C LYS A 136 -14.51 -15.39 -16.47
N ALA A 137 -13.31 -14.83 -16.59
CA ALA A 137 -12.38 -15.15 -17.68
C ALA A 137 -11.99 -16.65 -17.67
N ALA A 138 -11.70 -17.22 -16.51
CA ALA A 138 -11.42 -18.65 -16.35
C ALA A 138 -12.60 -19.53 -16.81
N THR A 139 -13.83 -19.13 -16.48
CA THR A 139 -15.06 -19.86 -16.83
C THR A 139 -15.35 -19.79 -18.33
N GLU A 140 -15.22 -18.61 -18.94
CA GLU A 140 -15.35 -18.41 -20.38
C GLU A 140 -14.31 -19.25 -21.14
N ASN A 141 -13.03 -19.21 -20.71
CA ASN A 141 -11.95 -19.99 -21.32
C ASN A 141 -12.21 -21.50 -21.26
N ARG A 142 -12.56 -22.04 -20.09
CA ARG A 142 -12.88 -23.47 -19.90
C ARG A 142 -14.08 -23.94 -20.73
N SER A 143 -15.03 -23.04 -20.97
CA SER A 143 -16.21 -23.33 -21.77
C SER A 143 -15.96 -23.23 -23.28
N GLY A 144 -14.72 -22.94 -23.71
CA GLY A 144 -14.37 -22.68 -25.11
C GLY A 144 -15.00 -21.39 -25.65
N GLN A 145 -15.48 -20.50 -24.77
CA GLN A 145 -16.07 -19.23 -25.16
C GLN A 145 -14.97 -18.18 -25.35
N LYS A 146 -15.25 -17.19 -26.20
CA LYS A 146 -14.37 -16.04 -26.33
C LYS A 146 -14.37 -15.24 -25.02
N VAL A 147 -13.19 -15.02 -24.44
CA VAL A 147 -13.03 -14.16 -23.26
C VAL A 147 -13.52 -12.75 -23.58
N THR A 148 -14.51 -12.28 -22.82
CA THR A 148 -15.20 -11.01 -23.09
C THR A 148 -14.42 -9.79 -22.59
N GLU A 149 -13.71 -9.93 -21.47
CA GLU A 149 -12.88 -8.90 -20.84
C GLU A 149 -11.42 -9.39 -20.72
N ALA A 150 -10.72 -9.46 -21.85
CA ALA A 150 -9.33 -9.96 -21.88
C ALA A 150 -8.34 -9.06 -21.12
N VAL A 151 -8.63 -7.76 -21.00
CA VAL A 151 -7.83 -6.78 -20.27
C VAL A 151 -8.76 -5.84 -19.51
N THR A 152 -8.47 -5.64 -18.22
CA THR A 152 -9.10 -4.61 -17.38
C THR A 152 -8.00 -3.70 -16.84
N VAL A 153 -8.17 -2.38 -16.99
CA VAL A 153 -7.24 -1.38 -16.46
C VAL A 153 -8.00 -0.52 -15.45
N GLN A 154 -7.50 -0.50 -14.23
CA GLN A 154 -8.05 0.29 -13.13
C GLN A 154 -6.99 1.29 -12.68
N VAL A 155 -7.38 2.56 -12.57
CA VAL A 155 -6.50 3.65 -12.16
C VAL A 155 -7.03 4.21 -10.85
N GLY A 156 -6.18 4.22 -9.84
CA GLY A 156 -6.51 4.68 -8.49
C GLY A 156 -5.35 5.45 -7.86
N HIS A 157 -5.41 5.62 -6.54
CA HIS A 157 -4.39 6.30 -5.76
C HIS A 157 -3.47 5.29 -5.05
N ALA A 158 -2.43 5.79 -4.37
CA ALA A 158 -1.60 4.94 -3.53
C ALA A 158 -2.44 4.28 -2.43
N GLU A 159 -3.40 5.02 -1.88
CA GLU A 159 -4.39 4.56 -0.89
C GLU A 159 -5.42 3.57 -1.46
N THR A 160 -5.44 3.35 -2.78
CA THR A 160 -6.21 2.27 -3.41
C THR A 160 -5.40 0.98 -3.47
N LEU A 161 -4.17 1.07 -3.97
CA LEU A 161 -3.34 -0.11 -4.23
C LEU A 161 -2.70 -0.68 -2.96
N LEU A 162 -2.25 0.16 -2.03
CA LEU A 162 -1.58 -0.30 -0.81
C LEU A 162 -2.49 -1.21 0.06
N PRO A 163 -3.74 -0.84 0.39
CA PRO A 163 -4.66 -1.74 1.08
C PRO A 163 -4.88 -3.09 0.37
N LEU A 164 -4.96 -3.10 -0.96
CA LEU A 164 -5.11 -4.34 -1.73
C LEU A 164 -3.86 -5.22 -1.62
N LEU A 165 -2.65 -4.64 -1.77
CA LEU A 165 -1.39 -5.36 -1.63
C LEU A 165 -1.27 -6.00 -0.23
N THR A 166 -1.61 -5.24 0.81
CA THR A 166 -1.53 -5.74 2.18
C THR A 166 -2.64 -6.75 2.52
N LEU A 167 -3.83 -6.61 1.92
CA LEU A 167 -4.91 -7.59 2.02
C LEU A 167 -4.49 -8.94 1.40
N LEU A 168 -3.81 -8.91 0.25
CA LEU A 168 -3.19 -10.06 -0.40
C LEU A 168 -1.97 -10.62 0.37
N GLY A 169 -1.53 -9.95 1.43
CA GLY A 169 -0.46 -10.42 2.32
C GLY A 169 0.96 -10.03 1.88
N PHE A 170 1.12 -9.23 0.82
CA PHE A 170 2.44 -8.87 0.31
C PHE A 170 3.19 -7.95 1.28
N PHE A 171 4.51 -8.15 1.37
CA PHE A 171 5.42 -7.31 2.17
C PHE A 171 5.12 -7.27 3.68
N LYS A 172 4.49 -8.33 4.22
CA LYS A 172 4.26 -8.44 5.65
C LYS A 172 5.56 -8.79 6.38
N ASP A 173 6.00 -7.86 7.24
CA ASP A 173 7.13 -8.10 8.14
C ASP A 173 6.75 -8.97 9.34
N ASN A 174 7.75 -9.66 9.91
CA ASN A 174 7.60 -10.44 11.14
C ASN A 174 7.25 -9.54 12.34
N ASN A 175 7.85 -8.35 12.39
CA ASN A 175 7.63 -7.36 13.43
C ASN A 175 6.93 -6.15 12.82
N ARG A 176 5.94 -5.62 13.54
CA ARG A 176 5.24 -4.38 13.16
C ARG A 176 6.23 -3.20 13.10
N LEU A 177 6.00 -2.25 12.20
CA LEU A 177 6.75 -1.00 12.20
C LEU A 177 6.28 -0.13 13.38
N THR A 178 7.23 0.38 14.17
CA THR A 178 6.96 1.20 15.36
C THR A 178 7.95 2.36 15.44
N SER A 179 7.56 3.40 16.16
CA SER A 179 8.38 4.60 16.41
C SER A 179 9.77 4.35 17.01
N ASN A 180 10.03 3.16 17.55
CA ASN A 180 11.27 2.84 18.26
C ASN A 180 12.08 1.70 17.65
N ASN A 181 11.70 1.18 16.48
CA ASN A 181 12.39 0.03 15.89
C ASN A 181 13.05 0.28 14.52
N TYR A 182 13.19 1.54 14.09
CA TYR A 182 13.89 1.92 12.85
C TYR A 182 15.22 1.18 12.65
N ALA A 183 16.08 1.17 13.67
CA ALA A 183 17.40 0.51 13.61
C ALA A 183 17.30 -1.01 13.35
N ALA A 184 16.25 -1.67 13.84
CA ALA A 184 16.00 -3.09 13.61
C ALA A 184 15.27 -3.38 12.29
N GLN A 185 14.69 -2.35 11.66
CA GLN A 185 13.85 -2.42 10.45
C GLN A 185 14.55 -1.88 9.20
N THR A 186 15.89 -1.89 9.18
CA THR A 186 16.69 -1.46 8.02
C THR A 186 16.51 -2.35 6.79
N ARG A 187 16.04 -3.59 6.97
CA ARG A 187 15.74 -4.58 5.91
C ARG A 187 14.26 -5.00 5.89
N ARG A 188 13.37 -4.12 6.36
CA ARG A 188 11.92 -4.33 6.32
C ARG A 188 11.44 -4.60 4.89
N SER A 189 10.43 -5.45 4.79
CA SER A 189 9.74 -5.75 3.53
C SER A 189 8.76 -4.63 3.20
N PHE A 190 8.07 -4.09 4.21
CA PHE A 190 7.15 -2.96 4.07
C PHE A 190 7.94 -1.67 3.84
N ARG A 191 8.22 -1.38 2.57
CA ARG A 191 8.96 -0.20 2.12
C ARG A 191 8.24 0.45 0.95
N THR A 192 7.48 1.50 1.24
CA THR A 192 6.57 2.18 0.32
C THR A 192 7.29 2.78 -0.88
N SER A 193 8.53 3.23 -0.73
CA SER A 193 9.37 3.72 -1.84
C SER A 193 9.60 2.68 -2.94
N LEU A 194 9.54 1.37 -2.61
CA LEU A 194 9.71 0.26 -3.55
C LEU A 194 8.37 -0.36 -3.99
N MET A 195 7.39 -0.34 -3.10
CA MET A 195 6.06 -0.91 -3.34
C MET A 195 5.20 0.03 -4.19
N MET A 196 5.24 1.32 -3.87
CA MET A 196 4.29 2.34 -4.28
C MET A 196 4.97 3.62 -4.83
N PRO A 197 5.95 3.52 -5.76
CA PRO A 197 6.48 4.71 -6.43
C PRO A 197 5.41 5.40 -7.30
N TYR A 198 5.74 6.55 -7.89
CA TYR A 198 4.89 7.11 -8.95
C TYR A 198 4.68 6.09 -10.08
N ALA A 199 3.44 6.01 -10.56
CA ALA A 199 3.00 5.02 -11.54
C ALA A 199 3.13 3.56 -11.09
N ALA A 200 3.14 3.31 -9.77
CA ALA A 200 3.07 1.95 -9.24
C ALA A 200 1.89 1.17 -9.82
N ASN A 201 2.10 -0.11 -10.11
CA ASN A 201 1.10 -0.97 -10.73
C ASN A 201 1.19 -2.40 -10.21
N LEU A 202 0.02 -3.03 -10.09
CA LEU A 202 -0.13 -4.45 -9.85
C LEU A 202 -0.86 -5.04 -11.06
N VAL A 203 -0.22 -6.01 -11.71
CA VAL A 203 -0.78 -6.75 -12.84
C VAL A 203 -0.92 -8.21 -12.44
N LEU A 204 -2.12 -8.76 -12.60
CA LEU A 204 -2.38 -10.19 -12.46
C LEU A 204 -2.64 -10.79 -13.85
N VAL A 205 -1.77 -11.70 -14.28
CA VAL A 205 -1.90 -12.35 -15.59
C VAL A 205 -2.37 -13.79 -15.39
N LEU A 206 -3.56 -14.09 -15.91
CA LEU A 206 -4.12 -15.44 -15.95
C LEU A 206 -3.66 -16.14 -17.23
N TYR A 207 -2.80 -17.15 -17.08
CA TYR A 207 -2.31 -17.98 -18.16
C TYR A 207 -3.12 -19.26 -18.30
N ASP A 208 -3.40 -19.65 -19.53
CA ASP A 208 -3.84 -21.00 -19.88
C ASP A 208 -2.62 -21.83 -20.31
N CYS A 209 -2.25 -22.83 -19.50
CA CYS A 209 -1.15 -23.73 -19.80
C CYS A 209 -1.61 -25.03 -20.50
N GLY A 210 -2.86 -25.11 -20.94
CA GLY A 210 -3.47 -26.32 -21.48
C GLY A 210 -3.94 -27.26 -20.37
N ASP A 211 -4.69 -28.30 -20.75
CA ASP A 211 -5.15 -29.38 -19.85
C ASP A 211 -5.86 -28.87 -18.56
N ASP A 212 -6.63 -27.78 -18.68
CA ASP A 212 -7.31 -27.09 -17.56
C ASP A 212 -6.36 -26.54 -16.47
N ASP A 213 -5.07 -26.36 -16.80
CA ASP A 213 -4.05 -25.79 -15.91
C ASP A 213 -3.99 -24.26 -16.06
N LEU A 214 -4.98 -23.58 -15.46
CA LEU A 214 -4.94 -22.13 -15.32
C LEU A 214 -3.98 -21.69 -14.22
N ARG A 215 -3.11 -20.73 -14.52
CA ARG A 215 -2.09 -20.22 -13.60
C ARG A 215 -2.12 -18.70 -13.48
N LEU A 216 -1.77 -18.18 -12.31
CA LEU A 216 -1.84 -16.75 -12.04
C LEU A 216 -0.45 -16.20 -11.68
N GLN A 217 0.06 -15.26 -12.47
CA GLN A 217 1.30 -14.54 -12.20
C GLN A 217 0.99 -13.11 -11.73
N PRO A 218 1.38 -12.73 -10.50
CA PRO A 218 1.38 -11.34 -10.10
C PRO A 218 2.69 -10.65 -10.51
N LEU A 219 2.57 -9.42 -10.99
CA LEU A 219 3.68 -8.51 -11.22
C LEU A 219 3.40 -7.20 -10.47
N LEU A 220 4.34 -6.76 -9.66
CA LEU A 220 4.32 -5.45 -9.02
C LEU A 220 5.43 -4.61 -9.62
N ASN A 221 5.09 -3.42 -10.12
CA ASN A 221 6.04 -2.53 -10.79
C ASN A 221 6.83 -3.29 -11.87
N GLU A 222 6.08 -4.01 -12.72
CA GLU A 222 6.56 -4.83 -13.83
C GLU A 222 7.51 -5.98 -13.43
N LYS A 223 7.68 -6.25 -12.13
CA LYS A 223 8.52 -7.34 -11.61
C LYS A 223 7.65 -8.44 -11.05
N ARG A 224 8.00 -9.68 -11.38
CA ARG A 224 7.33 -10.86 -10.79
C ARG A 224 7.51 -10.84 -9.28
N VAL A 225 6.41 -11.09 -8.59
CA VAL A 225 6.39 -11.32 -7.14
C VAL A 225 5.75 -12.68 -6.87
N ASP A 226 6.03 -13.25 -5.70
CA ASP A 226 5.43 -14.52 -5.30
C ASP A 226 4.25 -14.26 -4.37
N PHE A 227 3.14 -14.99 -4.57
CA PHE A 227 2.03 -14.95 -3.64
C PHE A 227 2.49 -15.43 -2.25
N PRO A 228 2.34 -14.61 -1.20
CA PRO A 228 2.70 -14.99 0.16
C PRO A 228 1.93 -16.24 0.59
N GLY A 229 2.64 -17.28 1.05
CA GLY A 229 2.04 -18.56 1.43
C GLY A 229 2.07 -19.65 0.34
N LEU A 230 2.44 -19.31 -0.90
CA LEU A 230 2.64 -20.28 -1.99
C LEU A 230 4.11 -20.43 -2.42
N THR A 231 5.04 -19.78 -1.70
CA THR A 231 6.49 -19.71 -2.02
C THR A 231 7.23 -21.05 -1.93
N THR A 232 6.66 -22.06 -1.27
CA THR A 232 7.27 -23.39 -1.14
C THR A 232 7.06 -24.26 -2.39
N GLN A 233 6.12 -23.90 -3.25
CA GLN A 233 5.96 -24.53 -4.55
C GLN A 233 7.07 -23.99 -5.46
N LYS A 234 8.01 -24.83 -5.92
CA LYS A 234 9.11 -24.45 -6.84
C LYS A 234 8.67 -23.78 -8.16
N ALA A 235 7.37 -23.55 -8.36
CA ALA A 235 6.81 -22.88 -9.52
C ALA A 235 6.63 -21.38 -9.22
N SER A 236 7.33 -20.54 -9.99
CA SER A 236 7.19 -19.07 -10.02
C SER A 236 5.77 -18.57 -10.35
N MET A 237 4.83 -19.47 -10.66
CA MET A 237 3.48 -19.17 -11.12
C MET A 237 2.52 -20.28 -10.62
N PRO A 238 1.83 -20.07 -9.48
CA PRO A 238 0.94 -21.08 -8.91
C PRO A 238 -0.31 -21.29 -9.75
N ARG A 239 -1.00 -22.42 -9.51
CA ARG A 239 -2.31 -22.66 -10.11
C ARG A 239 -3.30 -21.63 -9.59
N PHE A 240 -4.19 -21.16 -10.46
CA PHE A 240 -5.22 -20.21 -10.07
C PHE A 240 -6.11 -20.75 -8.94
N GLN A 241 -6.37 -22.07 -8.94
CA GLN A 241 -7.11 -22.73 -7.87
C GLN A 241 -6.38 -22.68 -6.53
N ASP A 242 -5.05 -22.81 -6.50
CA ASP A 242 -4.25 -22.73 -5.26
C ASP A 242 -4.25 -21.29 -4.71
N VAL A 243 -4.29 -20.28 -5.59
CA VAL A 243 -4.44 -18.88 -5.17
C VAL A 243 -5.84 -18.63 -4.58
N LYS A 244 -6.89 -19.18 -5.19
CA LYS A 244 -8.26 -19.11 -4.63
C LYS A 244 -8.36 -19.80 -3.27
N GLU A 245 -7.67 -20.93 -3.14
CA GLU A 245 -7.56 -21.68 -1.89
C GLU A 245 -6.86 -20.87 -0.79
N LEU A 246 -5.72 -20.25 -1.12
CA LEU A 246 -4.98 -19.35 -0.23
C LEU A 246 -5.86 -18.22 0.32
N TYR A 247 -6.71 -17.63 -0.54
CA TYR A 247 -7.59 -16.52 -0.17
C TYR A 247 -9.04 -16.93 0.10
N ARG A 248 -9.33 -18.21 0.38
CA ARG A 248 -10.70 -18.71 0.54
C ARG A 248 -11.51 -17.92 1.56
N GLU A 249 -10.92 -17.63 2.72
CA GLU A 249 -11.62 -16.91 3.80
C GLU A 249 -12.02 -15.50 3.36
N LEU A 250 -11.14 -14.80 2.63
CA LEU A 250 -11.45 -13.48 2.08
C LEU A 250 -12.53 -13.59 1.01
N LEU A 251 -12.42 -14.54 0.08
CA LEU A 251 -13.40 -14.76 -0.99
C LEU A 251 -14.80 -15.14 -0.47
N GLN A 252 -14.91 -15.66 0.75
CA GLN A 252 -16.20 -16.05 1.34
C GLN A 252 -16.76 -15.03 2.34
N GLY A 253 -15.93 -14.14 2.89
CA GLY A 253 -16.32 -13.33 4.05
C GLY A 253 -15.85 -11.87 4.08
N CYS A 254 -15.00 -11.42 3.16
CA CYS A 254 -14.54 -10.03 3.10
C CYS A 254 -15.62 -9.13 2.47
N ASP A 255 -16.66 -8.76 3.22
CA ASP A 255 -17.71 -7.88 2.71
C ASP A 255 -17.48 -6.41 3.13
N PHE A 256 -17.33 -5.51 2.15
CA PHE A 256 -17.04 -4.10 2.38
C PHE A 256 -18.05 -3.43 3.32
N GLU A 257 -19.35 -3.67 3.10
CA GLU A 257 -20.41 -3.04 3.89
C GLU A 257 -20.37 -3.48 5.35
N SER A 258 -20.11 -4.77 5.60
CA SER A 258 -19.98 -5.32 6.94
C SER A 258 -18.70 -4.83 7.64
N GLU A 259 -17.56 -4.83 6.93
CA GLU A 259 -16.26 -4.47 7.49
C GLU A 259 -16.18 -2.97 7.79
N CYS A 260 -16.79 -2.13 6.95
CA CYS A 260 -16.79 -0.68 7.09
C CYS A 260 -17.91 -0.12 7.96
N ARG A 261 -18.79 -0.97 8.50
CA ARG A 261 -19.83 -0.57 9.44
C ARG A 261 -19.21 -0.17 10.78
N LEU A 262 -19.63 0.98 11.31
CA LEU A 262 -19.29 1.37 12.68
C LEU A 262 -20.00 0.44 13.67
N PHE A 263 -19.25 -0.10 14.63
CA PHE A 263 -19.87 -0.76 15.78
C PHE A 263 -20.65 0.30 16.56
N ARG A 264 -21.97 0.10 16.72
CA ARG A 264 -22.74 0.92 17.67
C ARG A 264 -22.17 0.64 19.06
N ALA A 265 -21.83 1.69 19.81
CA ALA A 265 -21.60 1.56 21.24
C ALA A 265 -22.84 0.86 21.86
N PRO A 266 -22.68 -0.05 22.84
CA PRO A 266 -23.82 -0.51 23.61
C PRO A 266 -24.53 0.74 24.16
N ALA A 267 -25.85 0.81 23.99
CA ALA A 267 -26.62 1.85 24.67
C ALA A 267 -26.31 1.75 26.16
N GLU A 268 -25.83 2.83 26.76
CA GLU A 268 -25.72 2.94 28.21
C GLU A 268 -27.13 2.68 28.77
N GLY A 269 -27.29 1.51 29.40
CA GLY A 269 -28.49 1.11 30.12
C GLY A 269 -28.41 1.52 31.58
#